data_AF-A0A7Z9W0I5-F1
#
_entry.id   AF-A0A7Z9W0I5-F1
#
_cell.length_a   1.000
_cell.length_b   1.000
_cell.length_c   1.000
_cell.angle_alpha   90.00
_cell.angle_beta   90.00
_cell.angle_gamma   90.00
#
_symmetry.space_group_name_H-M   'P 1'
#
loop_
_entity.id
_entity.type
_entity.pdbx_description
1 polymer ?
#
loop_
_entity_poly.entity_id
_entity_poly.type
_entity_poly.pdbx_seq_one_letter_code
_entity_poly.pdbx_strand_id
1 'polypeptide(L)' 'MGTESERIIQEERNSRERADRFYNRQVKGHLTPVMQSFIKKQHMLFIATNDAERNCDCSPRFG' A
#
# COMPACT_ATOMS: atom_id res chain seq x y z
N MET A 1 -2.84 -6.95 -6.65
CA MET A 1 -3.38 -7.98 -5.73
C MET A 1 -2.91 -7.64 -4.32
N GLY A 2 -3.73 -7.92 -3.31
CA GLY A 2 -3.38 -7.72 -1.90
C GLY A 2 -2.35 -8.72 -1.38
N THR A 3 -1.83 -8.47 -0.17
CA THR A 3 -0.95 -9.42 0.51
C THR A 3 -1.74 -10.63 1.02
N GLU A 4 -1.05 -11.74 1.33
CA GLU A 4 -1.72 -12.94 1.83
C GLU A 4 -2.48 -12.71 3.14
N SER A 5 -1.86 -11.96 4.07
CA SER A 5 -2.51 -11.61 5.34
C SER A 5 -3.76 -10.75 5.11
N GLU A 6 -3.72 -9.86 4.13
CA GLU A 6 -4.85 -9.01 3.77
C GLU A 6 -6.02 -9.84 3.19
N ARG A 7 -5.72 -10.88 2.39
CA ARG A 7 -6.75 -11.80 1.86
C ARG A 7 -7.42 -12.61 2.96
N ILE A 8 -6.66 -13.12 3.93
CA ILE A 8 -7.21 -13.83 5.09
C ILE A 8 -8.21 -12.94 5.84
N ILE A 9 -7.83 -11.69 6.12
CA ILE A 9 -8.71 -10.72 6.77
C ILE A 9 -9.95 -10.43 5.91
N GLN A 10 -9.80 -10.32 4.59
CA GLN A 10 -10.92 -10.08 3.70
C GLN A 10 -11.94 -11.22 3.73
N GLU A 11 -11.48 -12.48 3.82
CA GLU A 11 -12.33 -13.67 3.98
C GLU A 11 -13.02 -13.69 5.34
N GLU A 12 -12.28 -13.49 6.43
CA GLU A 12 -12.83 -13.42 7.79
C GLU A 12 -13.92 -12.33 7.92
N ARG A 13 -13.80 -11.25 7.14
CA ARG A 13 -14.73 -10.12 7.13
C ARG A 13 -15.81 -10.23 6.04
N ASN A 14 -15.91 -11.35 5.32
CA ASN A 14 -16.85 -11.55 4.20
C ASN A 14 -16.80 -10.40 3.16
N SER A 15 -15.60 -9.92 2.87
CA SER A 15 -15.36 -8.72 2.05
C SER A 15 -14.52 -8.98 0.80
N ARG A 16 -14.18 -10.24 0.53
CA ARG A 16 -13.37 -10.67 -0.62
C ARG A 16 -13.89 -10.14 -1.96
N GLU A 17 -15.17 -10.29 -2.24
CA GLU A 17 -15.75 -9.83 -3.51
C GLU A 17 -15.63 -8.30 -3.69
N ARG A 18 -15.79 -7.55 -2.60
CA ARG A 18 -15.60 -6.09 -2.59
C ARG A 18 -14.13 -5.73 -2.84
N ALA A 19 -13.20 -6.46 -2.23
CA ALA A 19 -11.77 -6.26 -2.42
C ALA A 19 -11.34 -6.58 -3.87
N ASP A 20 -11.83 -7.66 -4.46
CA ASP A 20 -11.55 -8.02 -5.86
C ASP A 20 -12.01 -6.94 -6.82
N ARG A 21 -13.22 -6.41 -6.65
CA ARG A 21 -13.69 -5.26 -7.45
C ARG A 21 -12.83 -4.01 -7.25
N PHE A 22 -12.37 -3.75 -6.03
CA PHE A 22 -11.48 -2.62 -5.73
C PHE A 22 -10.14 -2.76 -6.44
N TYR A 23 -9.46 -3.92 -6.35
CA TYR A 23 -8.20 -4.15 -7.06
C TYR A 23 -8.36 -4.03 -8.57
N ASN A 24 -9.45 -4.54 -9.13
CA ASN A 24 -9.68 -4.53 -10.58
C ASN A 24 -10.01 -3.15 -11.13
N ARG A 25 -10.66 -2.28 -10.35
CA ARG A 25 -11.19 -1.00 -10.84
C ARG A 25 -10.46 0.23 -10.33
N GLN A 26 -9.90 0.17 -9.13
CA GLN A 26 -9.41 1.35 -8.42
C GLN A 26 -7.90 1.32 -8.20
N VAL A 27 -7.28 0.13 -8.07
CA VAL A 27 -5.83 0.02 -7.94
C VAL A 27 -5.19 0.08 -9.33
N LYS A 28 -4.36 1.10 -9.55
CA LYS A 28 -3.59 1.26 -10.78
C LYS A 28 -2.19 0.70 -10.57
N GLY A 29 -1.67 -0.02 -11.57
CA GLY A 29 -0.29 -0.54 -11.57
C GLY A 29 0.79 0.54 -11.76
N HIS A 30 0.42 1.82 -11.72
CA HIS A 30 1.31 2.95 -11.88
C HIS A 30 0.79 4.15 -11.10
N LEU A 31 1.71 5.05 -10.73
CA LEU A 31 1.34 6.34 -10.15
C LEU A 31 0.67 7.22 -11.20
N THR A 32 -0.38 7.94 -10.79
CA THR A 32 -1.00 8.96 -11.65
C THR A 32 -0.07 10.16 -11.82
N PRO A 33 -0.25 10.99 -12.88
CA PRO A 33 0.55 12.21 -13.04
C PRO A 33 0.49 13.15 -11.83
N VAL A 34 -0.66 13.23 -11.16
CA VAL A 34 -0.84 14.04 -9.95
C VAL A 34 -0.02 13.49 -8.79
N MET A 35 -0.04 12.17 -8.57
CA MET A 35 0.78 11.51 -7.53
C MET A 35 2.27 11.71 -7.78
N GLN A 36 2.73 11.55 -9.02
CA GLN A 36 4.14 11.77 -9.38
C GLN A 36 4.55 13.23 -9.12
N SER A 37 3.71 14.18 -9.52
CA SER A 37 3.97 15.61 -9.31
C SER A 37 3.99 15.99 -7.83
N PHE A 38 3.14 15.35 -7.02
CA PHE A 38 3.13 15.53 -5.56
C PHE A 38 4.42 14.99 -4.93
N ILE A 39 4.82 13.75 -5.24
CA ILE A 39 6.03 13.12 -4.70
C ILE A 39 7.28 13.92 -5.06
N LYS A 40 7.39 14.41 -6.31
CA LYS A 40 8.55 15.22 -6.77
C LYS A 40 8.78 16.50 -5.97
N LYS A 41 7.78 17.00 -5.25
CA LYS A 41 7.87 18.24 -4.44
C LYS A 41 8.24 17.98 -2.98
N GLN A 42 8.30 16.72 -2.55
CA GLN A 42 8.57 16.39 -1.15
C GLN A 42 10.08 16.38 -0.87
N HIS A 43 10.47 17.02 0.24
CA HIS A 43 11.84 17.01 0.79
C HIS A 43 11.98 16.08 2.02
N MET A 44 10.91 15.37 2.32
CA MET A 44 10.82 14.46 3.45
C MET A 44 9.86 13.33 3.11
N LEU A 45 10.20 12.13 3.57
CA LEU A 45 9.34 10.95 3.46
C LEU A 45 9.55 10.03 4.67
N PHE A 46 8.53 9.24 5.00
CA PHE A 46 8.64 8.16 5.97
C PHE A 46 8.72 6.83 5.22
N ILE A 47 9.71 6.00 5.54
CA ILE A 47 9.84 4.65 5.00
C ILE A 47 9.46 3.67 6.09
N ALA A 48 8.49 2.80 5.80
CA ALA A 48 8.16 1.65 6.63
C ALA A 48 8.62 0.36 5.95
N THR A 49 9.27 -0.51 6.71
CA THR A 49 9.70 -1.83 6.25
C THR A 49 9.30 -2.88 7.27
N ASN A 50 9.03 -4.11 6.82
CA ASN A 50 8.86 -5.24 7.70
C ASN A 50 9.86 -6.34 7.36
N ASP A 51 10.36 -7.01 8.39
CA ASP A 51 11.16 -8.23 8.21
C ASP A 51 10.25 -9.47 8.04
N ALA A 52 10.90 -10.64 7.88
CA ALA A 52 10.22 -11.92 7.77
C ALA A 52 9.50 -12.34 9.07
N GLU A 53 9.91 -11.79 10.22
CA GLU A 53 9.31 -12.02 11.53
C GLU A 53 8.14 -11.07 11.82
N ARG A 54 7.78 -10.21 10.85
CA ARG A 54 6.70 -9.20 10.91
C ARG A 54 6.97 -8.04 11.87
N ASN A 55 8.22 -7.82 12.26
CA ASN A 55 8.59 -6.60 12.97
C ASN A 55 8.53 -5.44 11.98
N CYS A 56 7.73 -4.42 12.29
CA CYS A 56 7.57 -3.23 11.47
C CYS A 56 8.38 -2.08 12.06
N ASP A 57 9.27 -1.50 11.26
CA ASP A 57 9.96 -0.25 11.60
C ASP A 57 9.54 0.85 10.62
N CYS A 58 9.48 2.08 11.11
CA CYS A 58 9.16 3.26 10.31
C CYS A 58 10.06 4.42 10.71
N SER A 59 10.81 4.97 9.76
CA SER A 59 11.76 6.05 10.03
C SER A 59 11.69 7.16 8.97
N PRO A 60 11.92 8.43 9.37
CA PRO A 60 11.94 9.54 8.44
C PRO A 60 13.22 9.57 7.61
N ARG A 61 13.12 10.08 6.39
CA ARG A 61 14.23 10.43 5.50
C ARG A 61 14.02 11.88 5.08
N PHE A 62 15.06 12.69 5.23
CA PHE A 62 15.09 14.10 4.89
C PHE A 62 16.11 14.31 3.78
N GLY A 63 15.78 15.10 2.75
CA GLY A 63 16.63 15.32 1.58
C GLY A 63 16.11 16.39 0.62
#